data_AF-A0AAU7V4H7-F1
#
_entry.id   AF-A0AAU7V4H7-F1
#
_cell.length_a   1.000
_cell.length_b   1.000
_cell.length_c   1.000
_cell.angle_alpha   90.00
_cell.angle_beta   90.00
_cell.angle_gamma   90.00
#
_symmetry.space_group_name_H-M   'P 1'
#
loop_
_entity.id
_entity.type
_entity.pdbx_description
1 polymer ?
#
loop_
_entity_poly.entity_id
_entity_poly.type
_entity_poly.pdbx_seq_one_letter_code
_entity_poly.pdbx_strand_id
1 'polypeptide(L)'
;MVSSGAHANGYGAHSNGMPVKRFAPVDQVLVKRLQSRVGARRSKALEEFRRNGQTPPKGEDARQHTEALLATVLNQYESELVEDGGTPLEEEARNRLEAALKSQLFGAGNLDQLLEDPDVEDITINGHENVLVTYANGSKAQLAPIANSDKELEEIVKTISTYDGLSTRAFDVLNYSVTLRLPDGSRLHAVQGVTDTGLSISIRKHRFTKVTLLPDPGLAAREAHLPERERTRDLQSQGTVDPDLAAFMSALVRARKNIMIAGAVSAGKTTLLRALASEIDPSERLITVERSIELGLHKDPERHPDVVAMEERLPNVDGAGAVSLADLVRDSTRMKPDRVIVGEVLGDEVITMLNAMMQGNDGSLSTIHANSSKDVVSKIQTYALQAAERLPFEATNGLITGALDFIVFMRRIRTADGGQRRIIESIREVVGRDEDGVKTTELWKFNRATGRTEFTRKAIACEEDLLEVGWNPDGTADLRRFTERTGSDTDEGSWI
;
A
#
# COMPACT_ATOMS: atom_id res chain seq x y z
N MET A 1 24.14 -28.34 -53.42
CA MET A 1 22.81 -27.80 -53.76
C MET A 1 21.84 -28.17 -52.65
N VAL A 2 21.70 -27.29 -51.66
CA VAL A 2 20.60 -27.34 -50.68
C VAL A 2 20.17 -25.89 -50.49
N SER A 3 18.87 -25.66 -50.72
CA SER A 3 18.18 -24.38 -50.78
C SER A 3 17.98 -23.80 -49.37
N SER A 4 18.38 -22.55 -49.15
CA SER A 4 18.09 -21.75 -47.96
C SER A 4 17.00 -20.72 -48.29
N GLY A 5 15.80 -20.93 -47.74
CA GLY A 5 14.72 -19.94 -47.75
C GLY A 5 14.77 -19.09 -46.48
N ALA A 6 15.08 -17.81 -46.63
CA ALA A 6 14.99 -16.82 -45.57
C ALA A 6 13.54 -16.33 -45.45
N HIS A 7 12.93 -16.50 -44.28
CA HIS A 7 11.69 -15.81 -43.90
C HIS A 7 12.03 -14.61 -43.04
N ALA A 8 11.84 -13.42 -43.61
CA ALA A 8 11.78 -12.16 -42.88
C ALA A 8 10.40 -12.02 -42.21
N ASN A 9 10.37 -11.73 -40.92
CA ASN A 9 9.18 -11.19 -40.25
C ASN A 9 9.56 -9.91 -39.54
N GLY A 10 9.06 -8.79 -40.07
CA GLY A 10 9.21 -7.46 -39.50
C GLY A 10 8.23 -7.24 -38.35
N TYR A 11 8.75 -6.75 -37.24
CA TYR A 11 7.97 -6.04 -36.23
C TYR A 11 8.34 -4.56 -36.32
N GLY A 12 7.38 -3.76 -36.80
CA GLY A 12 7.49 -2.31 -36.85
C GLY A 12 7.48 -1.73 -35.46
N ALA A 13 8.53 -1.00 -35.11
CA ALA A 13 8.60 -0.18 -33.91
C ALA A 13 7.79 1.10 -34.13
N HIS A 14 6.59 1.17 -33.55
CA HIS A 14 5.91 2.44 -33.32
C HIS A 14 6.31 2.98 -31.94
N SER A 15 7.37 3.78 -31.91
CA SER A 15 7.82 4.50 -30.72
C SER A 15 7.12 5.87 -30.65
N ASN A 16 5.98 5.94 -29.97
CA ASN A 16 5.48 7.20 -29.42
C ASN A 16 5.69 7.17 -27.91
N GLY A 17 6.95 7.34 -27.49
CA GLY A 17 7.30 7.56 -26.09
C GLY A 17 7.22 9.05 -25.78
N MET A 18 6.39 9.43 -24.79
CA MET A 18 6.50 10.75 -24.18
C MET A 18 7.93 10.94 -23.65
N PRO A 19 8.53 12.14 -23.82
CA PRO A 19 9.88 12.36 -23.36
C PRO A 19 9.88 12.38 -21.83
N VAL A 20 10.51 11.36 -21.24
CA VAL A 20 11.04 11.46 -19.87
C VAL A 20 11.86 12.76 -19.82
N LYS A 21 11.59 13.64 -18.85
CA LYS A 21 12.42 14.83 -18.61
C LYS A 21 13.85 14.36 -18.34
N ARG A 22 14.68 14.30 -19.39
CA ARG A 22 16.09 13.97 -19.29
C ARG A 22 16.80 15.19 -18.75
N PHE A 23 16.97 15.23 -17.43
CA PHE A 23 18.06 16.00 -16.83
C PHE A 23 19.39 15.46 -17.37
N ALA A 24 20.40 16.33 -17.52
CA ALA A 24 21.72 15.90 -17.96
C ALA A 24 22.24 14.79 -17.03
N PRO A 25 22.62 13.61 -17.57
CA PRO A 25 22.97 12.44 -16.76
C PRO A 25 24.21 12.73 -15.91
N VAL A 26 24.14 12.39 -14.62
CA VAL A 26 25.30 12.38 -13.73
C VAL A 26 26.25 11.27 -14.20
N ASP A 27 27.55 11.56 -14.22
CA ASP A 27 28.57 10.56 -14.58
C ASP A 27 28.62 9.44 -13.53
N GLN A 28 28.08 8.29 -13.90
CA GLN A 28 28.00 7.12 -13.03
C GLN A 28 29.37 6.51 -12.71
N VAL A 29 30.36 6.66 -13.61
CA VAL A 29 31.73 6.19 -13.36
C VAL A 29 32.36 7.06 -12.27
N LEU A 30 32.13 8.36 -12.31
CA LEU A 30 32.57 9.29 -11.29
C LEU A 30 31.91 8.99 -9.93
N VAL A 31 30.58 8.80 -9.90
CA VAL A 31 29.84 8.47 -8.67
C VAL A 31 30.42 7.22 -8.02
N LYS A 32 30.65 6.14 -8.79
CA LYS A 32 31.22 4.89 -8.26
C LYS A 32 32.64 5.06 -7.71
N ARG A 33 33.47 5.85 -8.39
CA ARG A 33 34.83 6.17 -7.94
C ARG A 33 34.82 6.93 -6.62
N LEU A 34 33.95 7.94 -6.48
CA LEU A 34 33.83 8.72 -5.25
C LEU A 34 33.19 7.90 -4.12
N GLN A 35 32.20 7.07 -4.41
CA GLN A 35 31.62 6.13 -3.44
C GLN A 35 32.68 5.18 -2.86
N SER A 36 33.56 4.64 -3.71
CA SER A 36 34.66 3.77 -3.28
C SER A 36 35.63 4.50 -2.35
N ARG A 37 35.89 5.80 -2.59
CA ARG A 37 36.70 6.65 -1.70
C ARG A 37 36.02 6.87 -0.35
N VAL A 38 34.70 7.11 -0.34
CA VAL A 38 33.92 7.22 0.91
C VAL A 38 33.98 5.90 1.67
N GLY A 39 33.80 4.77 0.99
CA GLY A 39 33.89 3.43 1.59
C GLY A 39 35.27 3.15 2.21
N ALA A 40 36.35 3.47 1.50
CA ALA A 40 37.71 3.31 2.01
C ALA A 40 37.97 4.17 3.26
N ARG A 41 37.51 5.43 3.25
CA ARG A 41 37.58 6.32 4.43
C ARG A 41 36.74 5.80 5.59
N ARG A 42 35.54 5.28 5.33
CA ARG A 42 34.67 4.69 6.34
C ARG A 42 35.34 3.49 7.01
N SER A 43 35.93 2.59 6.22
CA SER A 43 36.68 1.43 6.73
C SER A 43 37.85 1.85 7.62
N LYS A 44 38.62 2.87 7.20
CA LYS A 44 39.72 3.42 7.99
C LYS A 44 39.23 4.05 9.31
N ALA A 45 38.14 4.82 9.26
CA ALA A 45 37.54 5.41 10.46
C ALA A 45 37.06 4.32 11.44
N LEU A 46 36.43 3.26 10.94
CA LEU A 46 36.02 2.08 11.73
C LEU A 46 37.22 1.38 12.40
N GLU A 47 38.35 1.25 11.69
CA GLU A 47 39.59 0.73 12.27
C GLU A 47 40.16 1.64 13.36
N GLU A 48 40.10 2.96 13.17
CA GLU A 48 40.53 3.94 14.16
C GLU A 48 39.66 3.89 15.43
N PHE A 49 38.33 3.78 15.28
CA PHE A 49 37.43 3.56 16.43
C PHE A 49 37.83 2.31 17.22
N ARG A 50 38.04 1.17 16.53
CA ARG A 50 38.47 -0.08 17.18
C ARG A 50 39.82 0.06 17.86
N ARG A 51 40.79 0.71 17.20
CA ARG A 51 42.14 0.91 17.73
C ARG A 51 42.14 1.78 18.98
N ASN A 52 41.24 2.76 19.04
CA ASN A 52 41.10 3.67 20.17
C ASN A 52 40.16 3.14 21.26
N GLY A 53 39.68 1.89 21.15
CA GLY A 53 38.74 1.29 22.11
C GLY A 53 37.36 1.96 22.14
N GLN A 54 37.03 2.73 21.10
CA GLN A 54 35.75 3.43 20.97
C GLN A 54 34.72 2.57 20.25
N THR A 55 33.45 2.73 20.63
CA THR A 55 32.35 2.05 19.94
C THR A 55 32.08 2.79 18.62
N PRO A 56 32.03 2.08 17.48
CA PRO A 56 31.65 2.71 16.22
C PRO A 56 30.25 3.32 16.31
N PRO A 57 30.01 4.46 15.64
CA PRO A 57 28.68 5.06 15.59
C PRO A 57 27.67 4.09 14.93
N LYS A 58 26.42 4.13 15.40
CA LYS A 58 25.31 3.27 14.93
C LYS A 58 24.09 4.12 14.58
N GLY A 59 23.20 3.59 13.75
CA GLY A 59 21.93 4.25 13.40
C GLY A 59 22.15 5.64 12.79
N GLU A 60 21.48 6.66 13.34
CA GLU A 60 21.55 8.04 12.86
C GLU A 60 22.97 8.64 12.97
N ASP A 61 23.69 8.33 14.05
CA ASP A 61 25.09 8.78 14.22
C ASP A 61 26.00 8.20 13.14
N ALA A 62 25.76 6.96 12.70
CA ALA A 62 26.52 6.33 11.62
C ALA A 62 26.24 7.01 10.27
N ARG A 63 24.99 7.43 10.05
CA ARG A 63 24.59 8.19 8.87
C ARG A 63 25.27 9.55 8.84
N GLN A 64 25.16 10.33 9.92
CA GLN A 64 25.81 11.64 10.03
C GLN A 64 27.33 11.54 9.83
N HIS A 65 27.97 10.52 10.44
CA HIS A 65 29.39 10.28 10.24
C HIS A 65 29.75 9.99 8.78
N THR A 66 28.94 9.17 8.11
CA THR A 66 29.16 8.85 6.68
C THR A 66 28.89 10.06 5.78
N GLU A 67 27.90 10.90 6.09
CA GLU A 67 27.64 12.16 5.39
C GLU A 67 28.81 13.15 5.53
N ALA A 68 29.44 13.23 6.71
CA ALA A 68 30.64 14.04 6.91
C ALA A 68 31.84 13.52 6.08
N LEU A 69 32.01 12.20 5.98
CA LEU A 69 33.03 11.59 5.12
C LEU A 69 32.77 11.87 3.64
N LEU A 70 31.50 11.82 3.21
CA LEU A 70 31.08 12.19 1.86
C LEU A 70 31.42 13.64 1.54
N ALA A 71 31.08 14.59 2.43
CA ALA A 71 31.41 16.00 2.24
C ALA A 71 32.92 16.20 2.10
N THR A 72 33.72 15.47 2.88
CA THR A 72 35.18 15.49 2.79
C THR A 72 35.69 14.98 1.44
N VAL A 73 35.12 13.89 0.92
CA VAL A 73 35.50 13.32 -0.39
C VAL A 73 35.13 14.27 -1.53
N LEU A 74 33.96 14.90 -1.48
CA LEU A 74 33.54 15.90 -2.47
C LEU A 74 34.47 17.11 -2.50
N ASN A 75 34.80 17.67 -1.33
CA ASN A 75 35.74 18.79 -1.24
C ASN A 75 37.12 18.44 -1.78
N GLN A 76 37.59 17.20 -1.52
CA GLN A 76 38.87 16.73 -2.04
C GLN A 76 38.83 16.57 -3.57
N TYR A 77 37.74 16.04 -4.12
CA TYR A 77 37.57 15.91 -5.56
C TYR A 77 37.55 17.26 -6.28
N GLU A 78 36.88 18.27 -5.72
CA GLU A 78 36.93 19.63 -6.28
C GLU A 78 38.31 20.26 -6.20
N SER A 79 39.04 20.02 -5.12
CA SER A 79 40.43 20.48 -5.00
C SER A 79 41.31 19.85 -6.09
N GLU A 80 41.17 18.53 -6.31
CA GLU A 80 41.86 17.79 -7.39
C GLU A 80 41.50 18.35 -8.78
N LEU A 81 40.22 18.67 -9.04
CA LEU A 81 39.81 19.28 -10.30
C LEU A 81 40.49 20.62 -10.57
N VAL A 82 40.67 21.45 -9.54
CA VAL A 82 41.35 22.75 -9.65
C VAL A 82 42.86 22.57 -9.83
N GLU A 83 43.47 21.62 -9.13
CA GLU A 83 44.90 21.28 -9.27
C GLU A 83 45.24 20.78 -10.68
N ASP A 84 44.34 20.00 -11.30
CA ASP A 84 44.48 19.51 -12.67
C ASP A 84 44.17 20.57 -13.75
N GLY A 85 43.98 21.84 -13.35
CA GLY A 85 43.71 22.97 -14.25
C GLY A 85 42.28 23.07 -14.75
N GLY A 86 41.35 22.33 -14.14
CA GLY A 86 39.92 22.42 -14.38
C GLY A 86 39.25 23.55 -13.61
N THR A 87 37.95 23.74 -13.84
CA THR A 87 37.11 24.67 -13.08
C THR A 87 36.42 23.96 -11.91
N PRO A 88 36.18 24.66 -10.78
CA PRO A 88 35.32 24.14 -9.72
C PRO A 88 33.95 23.73 -10.27
N LEU A 89 33.31 22.74 -9.63
CA LEU A 89 31.95 22.35 -9.97
C LEU A 89 31.00 23.52 -9.71
N GLU A 90 30.07 23.74 -10.65
CA GLU A 90 28.94 24.63 -10.38
C GLU A 90 28.07 24.05 -9.25
N GLU A 91 27.43 24.93 -8.48
CA GLU A 91 26.64 24.54 -7.31
C GLU A 91 25.55 23.51 -7.64
N GLU A 92 24.85 23.67 -8.77
CA GLU A 92 23.86 22.68 -9.24
C GLU A 92 24.48 21.33 -9.62
N ALA A 93 25.70 21.32 -10.17
CA ALA A 93 26.40 20.08 -10.53
C ALA A 93 26.90 19.36 -9.27
N ARG A 94 27.42 20.12 -8.30
CA ARG A 94 27.83 19.61 -6.99
C ARG A 94 26.65 19.00 -6.24
N ASN A 95 25.53 19.71 -6.15
CA ASN A 95 24.32 19.24 -5.46
C ASN A 95 23.79 17.95 -6.08
N ARG A 96 23.82 17.83 -7.42
CA ARG A 96 23.45 16.59 -8.14
C ARG A 96 24.40 15.43 -7.84
N LEU A 97 25.70 15.68 -7.84
CA LEU A 97 26.70 14.65 -7.53
C LEU A 97 26.59 14.17 -6.08
N GLU A 98 26.36 15.10 -5.15
CA GLU A 98 26.10 14.82 -3.74
C GLU A 98 24.83 13.98 -3.56
N ALA A 99 23.72 14.35 -4.21
CA ALA A 99 22.48 13.60 -4.16
C ALA A 99 22.66 12.17 -4.71
N ALA A 100 23.36 12.01 -5.84
CA ALA A 100 23.67 10.71 -6.42
C ALA A 100 24.53 9.84 -5.48
N LEU A 101 25.54 10.42 -4.83
CA LEU A 101 26.37 9.70 -3.87
C LEU A 101 25.60 9.32 -2.59
N LYS A 102 24.73 10.21 -2.08
CA LYS A 102 23.85 9.93 -0.95
C LYS A 102 22.88 8.79 -1.26
N SER A 103 22.26 8.82 -2.45
CA SER A 103 21.42 7.72 -2.95
C SER A 103 22.19 6.39 -3.00
N GLN A 104 23.44 6.39 -3.46
CA GLN A 104 24.26 5.19 -3.53
C GLN A 104 24.76 4.68 -2.15
N LEU A 105 24.92 5.56 -1.16
CA LEU A 105 25.44 5.21 0.17
C LEU A 105 24.36 4.84 1.19
N PHE A 106 23.17 5.44 1.06
CA PHE A 106 22.09 5.36 2.04
C PHE A 106 20.76 4.92 1.45
N GLY A 107 20.55 5.10 0.15
CA GLY A 107 19.35 4.72 -0.57
C GLY A 107 19.51 3.40 -1.31
N ALA A 108 18.70 3.21 -2.34
CA ALA A 108 18.73 2.03 -3.19
C ALA A 108 19.62 2.22 -4.45
N GLY A 109 20.39 3.32 -4.52
CA GLY A 109 21.22 3.66 -5.68
C GLY A 109 20.37 3.91 -6.93
N ASN A 110 20.74 3.32 -8.07
CA ASN A 110 19.97 3.44 -9.32
C ASN A 110 18.50 2.95 -9.21
N LEU A 111 18.19 2.15 -8.19
CA LEU A 111 16.81 1.75 -7.91
C LEU A 111 15.96 2.94 -7.45
N ASP A 112 16.54 3.96 -6.81
CA ASP A 112 15.82 5.16 -6.35
C ASP A 112 15.11 5.87 -7.51
N GLN A 113 15.71 5.93 -8.70
CA GLN A 113 15.05 6.53 -9.88
C GLN A 113 13.76 5.80 -10.26
N LEU A 114 13.73 4.47 -10.12
CA LEU A 114 12.53 3.66 -10.40
C LEU A 114 11.49 3.77 -9.26
N LEU A 115 11.97 3.92 -8.02
CA LEU A 115 11.13 4.15 -6.84
C LEU A 115 10.51 5.56 -6.84
N GLU A 116 11.21 6.54 -7.38
CA GLU A 116 10.70 7.91 -7.55
C GLU A 116 9.76 8.03 -8.75
N ASP A 117 9.89 7.16 -9.76
CA ASP A 117 9.05 7.23 -10.96
C ASP A 117 7.55 7.01 -10.64
N PRO A 118 6.73 8.07 -10.78
CA PRO A 118 5.32 8.05 -10.44
C PRO A 118 4.45 7.34 -11.47
N ASP A 119 4.99 6.62 -12.44
CA ASP A 119 4.24 5.72 -13.33
C ASP A 119 4.58 4.24 -13.10
N VAL A 120 5.65 3.92 -12.36
CA VAL A 120 6.07 2.55 -12.01
C VAL A 120 5.24 1.97 -10.86
N GLU A 121 4.71 0.75 -11.03
CA GLU A 121 3.98 0.00 -9.99
C GLU A 121 4.75 -1.20 -9.45
N ASP A 122 5.33 -2.01 -10.34
CA ASP A 122 6.11 -3.19 -9.96
C ASP A 122 7.49 -3.14 -10.63
N ILE A 123 8.53 -3.52 -9.89
CA ILE A 123 9.89 -3.68 -10.39
C ILE A 123 10.30 -5.13 -10.12
N THR A 124 10.77 -5.83 -11.14
CA THR A 124 11.25 -7.22 -11.05
C THR A 124 12.66 -7.28 -11.61
N ILE A 125 13.60 -7.80 -10.82
CA ILE A 125 15.00 -7.94 -11.19
C ILE A 125 15.38 -9.40 -11.03
N ASN A 126 15.71 -10.09 -12.13
CA ASN A 126 16.07 -11.51 -12.13
C ASN A 126 17.53 -11.64 -12.60
N GLY A 127 18.47 -11.46 -11.69
CA GLY A 127 19.85 -11.10 -12.02
C GLY A 127 19.97 -9.65 -12.53
N HIS A 128 21.16 -9.09 -12.43
CA HIS A 128 21.43 -7.67 -12.73
C HIS A 128 21.12 -7.27 -14.17
N GLU A 129 21.23 -8.20 -15.13
CA GLU A 129 20.96 -7.92 -16.55
C GLU A 129 19.47 -7.82 -16.88
N ASN A 130 18.59 -8.39 -16.05
CA ASN A 130 17.17 -8.53 -16.36
C ASN A 130 16.30 -7.70 -15.40
N VAL A 131 16.13 -6.43 -15.75
CA VAL A 131 15.27 -5.49 -15.02
C VAL A 131 13.98 -5.28 -15.81
N LEU A 132 12.84 -5.69 -15.26
CA LEU A 132 11.51 -5.45 -15.80
C LEU A 132 10.74 -4.50 -14.89
N VAL A 133 9.98 -3.62 -15.51
CA VAL A 133 9.06 -2.71 -14.84
C VAL A 133 7.66 -2.87 -15.39
N THR A 134 6.67 -2.88 -14.51
CA THR A 134 5.25 -2.75 -14.87
C THR A 134 4.77 -1.36 -14.47
N TYR A 135 4.21 -0.63 -15.43
CA TYR A 135 3.66 0.71 -15.21
C TYR A 135 2.17 0.65 -14.85
N ALA A 136 1.64 1.75 -14.30
CA ALA A 136 0.24 1.87 -13.88
C ALA A 136 -0.80 1.67 -14.99
N ASN A 137 -0.40 1.87 -16.25
CA ASN A 137 -1.23 1.56 -17.42
C ASN A 137 -1.22 0.06 -17.81
N GLY A 138 -0.53 -0.79 -17.04
CA GLY A 138 -0.37 -2.22 -17.28
C GLY A 138 0.69 -2.59 -18.33
N SER A 139 1.32 -1.61 -18.97
CA SER A 139 2.43 -1.86 -19.89
C SER A 139 3.67 -2.32 -19.12
N LYS A 140 4.50 -3.11 -19.81
CA LYS A 140 5.76 -3.61 -19.27
C LYS A 140 6.92 -3.12 -20.13
N ALA A 141 8.02 -2.75 -19.49
CA ALA A 141 9.27 -2.44 -20.17
C ALA A 141 10.42 -3.19 -19.55
N GLN A 142 11.35 -3.63 -20.40
CA GLN A 142 12.66 -4.06 -19.97
C GLN A 142 13.58 -2.84 -19.95
N LEU A 143 14.27 -2.65 -18.83
CA LEU A 143 15.17 -1.52 -18.62
C LEU A 143 16.63 -1.98 -18.64
N ALA A 144 17.53 -1.01 -18.70
CA ALA A 144 18.95 -1.26 -18.54
C ALA A 144 19.27 -1.78 -17.11
N PRO A 145 20.37 -2.52 -16.94
CA PRO A 145 20.83 -2.97 -15.64
C PRO A 145 20.96 -1.81 -14.65
N ILE A 146 20.42 -1.98 -13.44
CA ILE A 146 20.56 -0.99 -12.35
C ILE A 146 21.85 -1.20 -11.53
N ALA A 147 22.51 -2.35 -11.74
CA ALA A 147 23.76 -2.73 -11.11
C ALA A 147 24.65 -3.42 -12.14
N ASN A 148 25.97 -3.46 -11.90
CA ASN A 148 26.94 -4.04 -12.82
C ASN A 148 27.20 -5.54 -12.57
N SER A 149 26.64 -6.09 -11.48
CA SER A 149 26.74 -7.51 -11.12
C SER A 149 25.69 -7.87 -10.08
N ASP A 150 25.41 -9.17 -9.94
CA ASP A 150 24.49 -9.67 -8.90
C ASP A 150 25.03 -9.42 -7.49
N LYS A 151 26.37 -9.40 -7.33
CA LYS A 151 27.02 -9.03 -6.07
C LYS A 151 26.71 -7.59 -5.67
N GLU A 152 26.68 -6.68 -6.63
CA GLU A 152 26.32 -5.27 -6.38
C GLU A 152 24.83 -5.14 -6.03
N LEU A 153 23.93 -5.92 -6.66
CA LEU A 153 22.53 -5.99 -6.24
C LEU A 153 22.37 -6.52 -4.81
N GLU A 154 23.11 -7.57 -4.45
CA GLU A 154 23.13 -8.14 -3.10
C GLU A 154 23.56 -7.08 -2.07
N GLU A 155 24.60 -6.29 -2.39
CA GLU A 155 25.07 -5.17 -1.57
C GLU A 155 24.02 -4.05 -1.42
N ILE A 156 23.24 -3.75 -2.47
CA ILE A 156 22.12 -2.81 -2.39
C ILE A 156 21.06 -3.33 -1.42
N VAL A 157 20.64 -4.60 -1.54
CA VAL A 157 19.64 -5.21 -0.64
C VAL A 157 20.13 -5.20 0.81
N LYS A 158 21.41 -5.54 1.06
CA LYS A 158 22.04 -5.49 2.39
C LYS A 158 22.10 -4.08 2.98
N THR A 159 22.35 -3.09 2.13
CA THR A 159 22.38 -1.68 2.55
C THR A 159 20.99 -1.26 3.01
N ILE A 160 19.97 -1.52 2.20
CA ILE A 160 18.57 -1.25 2.54
C ILE A 160 18.16 -1.98 3.84
N SER A 161 18.53 -3.27 3.98
CA SER A 161 18.16 -4.07 5.16
C SER A 161 18.80 -3.60 6.46
N THR A 162 19.88 -2.81 6.38
CA THR A 162 20.56 -2.25 7.55
C THR A 162 19.88 -0.97 8.05
N TYR A 163 19.23 -0.22 7.15
CA TYR A 163 18.61 1.09 7.47
C TYR A 163 17.08 1.02 7.67
N ASP A 164 16.43 -0.11 7.42
CA ASP A 164 15.03 -0.34 7.77
C ASP A 164 14.90 -0.39 9.32
N GLY A 165 14.55 0.75 9.93
CA GLY A 165 14.64 1.05 11.37
C GLY A 165 13.84 0.17 12.32
N LEU A 166 13.28 -0.95 11.84
CA LEU A 166 12.50 -1.92 12.62
C LEU A 166 13.31 -3.18 12.98
N SER A 167 14.31 -3.58 12.18
CA SER A 167 15.32 -4.58 12.53
C SER A 167 16.36 -4.74 11.41
N THR A 168 17.64 -4.85 11.75
CA THR A 168 18.65 -5.31 10.79
C THR A 168 18.33 -6.75 10.38
N ARG A 169 17.95 -6.97 9.12
CA ARG A 169 17.70 -8.31 8.58
C ARG A 169 18.93 -8.79 7.82
N ALA A 170 19.47 -9.95 8.20
CA ALA A 170 20.55 -10.56 7.47
C ALA A 170 20.04 -11.07 6.11
N PHE A 171 20.83 -10.85 5.07
CA PHE A 171 20.62 -11.41 3.75
C PHE A 171 21.95 -11.98 3.29
N ASP A 172 22.11 -13.29 3.40
CA ASP A 172 23.33 -14.02 3.06
C ASP A 172 22.98 -15.45 2.60
N VAL A 173 23.99 -16.29 2.38
CA VAL A 173 23.80 -17.67 1.90
C VAL A 173 22.92 -18.51 2.84
N LEU A 174 22.94 -18.25 4.16
CA LEU A 174 22.09 -18.97 5.12
C LEU A 174 20.70 -18.33 5.21
N ASN A 175 20.63 -17.01 5.08
CA ASN A 175 19.41 -16.21 5.07
C ASN A 175 19.03 -15.84 3.64
N TYR A 176 18.67 -16.86 2.87
CA TYR A 176 18.52 -16.79 1.43
C TYR A 176 17.37 -15.88 0.95
N SER A 177 16.45 -15.46 1.82
CA SER A 177 15.35 -14.56 1.46
C SER A 177 15.16 -13.46 2.50
N VAL A 178 14.75 -12.28 2.04
CA VAL A 178 14.45 -11.14 2.89
C VAL A 178 13.25 -10.37 2.34
N THR A 179 12.40 -9.89 3.24
CA THR A 179 11.33 -8.94 2.91
C THR A 179 11.58 -7.67 3.70
N LEU A 180 11.55 -6.52 3.05
CA LEU A 180 11.87 -5.20 3.61
C LEU A 180 10.81 -4.18 3.21
N ARG A 181 10.67 -3.14 4.03
CA ARG A 181 9.93 -1.94 3.67
C ARG A 181 10.92 -0.85 3.27
N LEU A 182 10.74 -0.32 2.07
CA LEU A 182 11.56 0.78 1.56
C LEU A 182 11.09 2.12 2.15
N PRO A 183 11.93 3.17 2.16
CA PRO A 183 11.58 4.48 2.72
C PRO A 183 10.31 5.12 2.12
N ASP A 184 10.02 4.86 0.84
CA ASP A 184 8.81 5.32 0.15
C ASP A 184 7.54 4.52 0.54
N GLY A 185 7.70 3.46 1.34
CA GLY A 185 6.67 2.52 1.76
C GLY A 185 6.50 1.31 0.83
N SER A 186 7.29 1.22 -0.24
CA SER A 186 7.27 0.07 -1.14
C SER A 186 7.75 -1.21 -0.44
N ARG A 187 7.27 -2.36 -0.89
CA ARG A 187 7.66 -3.67 -0.35
C ARG A 187 8.68 -4.29 -1.27
N LEU A 188 9.87 -4.60 -0.74
CA LEU A 188 10.91 -5.34 -1.43
C LEU A 188 10.96 -6.77 -0.90
N HIS A 189 10.91 -7.75 -1.79
CA HIS A 189 11.21 -9.14 -1.49
C HIS A 189 12.40 -9.58 -2.34
N ALA A 190 13.44 -10.11 -1.72
CA ALA A 190 14.63 -10.62 -2.40
C ALA A 190 14.92 -12.06 -2.00
N VAL A 191 15.40 -12.85 -2.96
CA VAL A 191 15.75 -14.26 -2.81
C VAL A 191 17.07 -14.52 -3.54
N GLN A 192 18.01 -15.19 -2.88
CA GLN A 192 19.32 -15.55 -3.44
C GLN A 192 19.61 -17.06 -3.33
N GLY A 193 20.52 -17.57 -4.17
CA GLY A 193 21.07 -18.94 -4.08
C GLY A 193 20.10 -20.07 -4.43
N VAL A 194 18.82 -19.77 -4.66
CA VAL A 194 17.76 -20.73 -5.02
C VAL A 194 17.04 -20.35 -6.32
N THR A 195 17.61 -19.43 -7.10
CA THR A 195 17.13 -19.05 -8.42
C THR A 195 18.14 -19.45 -9.49
N ASP A 196 17.68 -19.66 -10.71
CA ASP A 196 18.53 -19.95 -11.89
C ASP A 196 19.52 -18.82 -12.21
N THR A 197 19.11 -17.59 -11.90
CA THR A 197 19.87 -16.33 -12.04
C THR A 197 20.72 -16.00 -10.81
N GLY A 198 20.69 -16.82 -9.76
CA GLY A 198 21.40 -16.58 -8.51
C GLY A 198 20.74 -15.56 -7.56
N LEU A 199 20.11 -14.50 -8.07
CA LEU A 199 19.40 -13.48 -7.28
C LEU A 199 18.12 -13.01 -7.98
N SER A 200 17.01 -12.93 -7.25
CA SER A 200 15.76 -12.31 -7.71
C SER A 200 15.26 -11.29 -6.70
N ILE A 201 14.81 -10.13 -7.18
CA ILE A 201 14.24 -9.05 -6.38
C ILE A 201 12.89 -8.67 -7.00
N SER A 202 11.86 -8.61 -6.17
CA SER A 202 10.53 -8.11 -6.53
C SER A 202 10.17 -6.94 -5.63
N ILE A 203 9.88 -5.79 -6.22
CA ILE A 203 9.46 -4.59 -5.50
C ILE A 203 8.08 -4.20 -5.97
N ARG A 204 7.17 -4.02 -5.02
CA ARG A 204 5.82 -3.53 -5.25
C ARG A 204 5.65 -2.16 -4.63
N LYS A 205 5.31 -1.17 -5.46
CA LYS A 205 5.05 0.19 -5.02
C LYS A 205 3.61 0.32 -4.55
N HIS A 206 3.42 0.33 -3.23
CA HIS A 206 2.11 0.48 -2.63
C HIS A 206 1.74 1.96 -2.58
N ARG A 207 1.06 2.42 -3.63
CA ARG A 207 0.58 3.79 -3.70
C ARG A 207 -0.68 3.94 -2.87
N PHE A 208 -0.63 4.90 -1.97
CA PHE A 208 -1.84 5.46 -1.39
C PHE A 208 -2.58 6.24 -2.47
N THR A 209 -3.88 6.00 -2.59
CA THR A 209 -4.75 6.75 -3.51
C THR A 209 -5.94 7.20 -2.70
N LYS A 210 -6.17 8.51 -2.68
CA LYS A 210 -7.38 9.09 -2.11
C LYS A 210 -8.57 8.65 -2.96
N VAL A 211 -9.58 8.09 -2.32
CA VAL A 211 -10.76 7.57 -3.00
C VAL A 211 -12.02 7.79 -2.19
N THR A 212 -13.11 8.17 -2.86
CA THR A 212 -14.45 8.35 -2.31
C THR A 212 -15.46 7.45 -3.02
N LEU A 213 -16.65 7.28 -2.43
CA LEU A 213 -17.74 6.58 -3.12
C LEU A 213 -18.31 7.43 -4.27
N LEU A 214 -18.60 8.69 -3.97
CA LEU A 214 -19.20 9.67 -4.88
C LEU A 214 -18.22 10.80 -5.21
N PRO A 215 -18.39 11.49 -6.36
CA PRO A 215 -17.68 12.73 -6.64
C PRO A 215 -18.04 13.81 -5.62
N ASP A 216 -17.03 14.53 -5.13
CA ASP A 216 -17.20 15.72 -4.29
C ASP A 216 -16.83 16.96 -5.12
N PRO A 217 -17.81 17.79 -5.52
CA PRO A 217 -17.55 18.99 -6.33
C PRO A 217 -16.63 20.01 -5.65
N GLY A 218 -16.72 20.14 -4.32
CA GLY A 218 -15.88 21.05 -3.55
C GLY A 218 -14.43 20.58 -3.52
N LEU A 219 -14.23 19.27 -3.32
CA LEU A 219 -12.91 18.65 -3.40
C LEU A 219 -12.31 18.75 -4.82
N ALA A 220 -13.10 18.43 -5.85
CA ALA A 220 -12.65 18.49 -7.23
C ALA A 220 -12.20 19.91 -7.64
N ALA A 221 -12.88 20.94 -7.14
CA ALA A 221 -12.48 22.34 -7.35
C ALA A 221 -11.17 22.67 -6.62
N ARG A 222 -11.01 22.24 -5.36
CA ARG A 222 -9.79 22.46 -4.56
C ARG A 222 -8.57 21.74 -5.15
N GLU A 223 -8.77 20.56 -5.71
CA GLU A 223 -7.71 19.74 -6.30
C GLU A 223 -7.47 20.01 -7.80
N ALA A 224 -8.16 20.99 -8.39
CA ALA A 224 -8.07 21.29 -9.82
C ALA A 224 -6.65 21.71 -10.26
N HIS A 225 -5.83 22.23 -9.34
CA HIS A 225 -4.43 22.56 -9.58
C HIS A 225 -3.50 21.35 -9.52
N LEU A 226 -3.93 20.23 -8.93
CA LEU A 226 -3.10 19.03 -8.75
C LEU A 226 -3.02 18.24 -10.06
N PRO A 227 -1.90 17.53 -10.30
CA PRO A 227 -1.83 16.50 -11.33
C PRO A 227 -2.97 15.49 -11.17
N GLU A 228 -3.57 15.04 -12.27
CA GLU A 228 -4.74 14.13 -12.25
C GLU A 228 -4.53 12.88 -11.37
N ARG A 229 -3.32 12.33 -11.39
CA ARG A 229 -2.94 11.15 -10.59
C ARG A 229 -2.94 11.37 -9.08
N GLU A 230 -2.81 12.62 -8.64
CA GLU A 230 -2.80 13.04 -7.23
C GLU A 230 -4.19 13.46 -6.74
N ARG A 231 -5.14 13.65 -7.67
CA ARG A 231 -6.53 13.96 -7.33
C ARG A 231 -7.23 12.76 -6.72
N THR A 232 -8.16 13.04 -5.84
CA THR A 232 -9.06 12.06 -5.26
C THR A 232 -9.93 11.46 -6.35
N ARG A 233 -9.92 10.12 -6.43
CA ARG A 233 -10.76 9.38 -7.37
C ARG A 233 -12.10 9.06 -6.73
N ASP A 234 -13.14 8.82 -7.52
CA ASP A 234 -14.40 8.32 -7.00
C ASP A 234 -14.82 7.01 -7.68
N LEU A 235 -15.51 6.16 -6.94
CA LEU A 235 -15.93 4.84 -7.42
C LEU A 235 -17.12 4.91 -8.38
N GLN A 236 -17.93 5.98 -8.33
CA GLN A 236 -19.04 6.18 -9.26
C GLN A 236 -18.54 6.44 -10.69
N SER A 237 -17.58 7.35 -10.87
CA SER A 237 -16.97 7.69 -12.16
C SER A 237 -16.21 6.49 -12.76
N GLN A 238 -15.68 5.61 -11.92
CA GLN A 238 -15.10 4.32 -12.35
C GLN A 238 -16.17 3.26 -12.68
N GLY A 239 -17.44 3.55 -12.42
CA GLY A 239 -18.56 2.64 -12.55
C GLY A 239 -18.54 1.50 -11.54
N THR A 240 -17.80 1.56 -10.44
CA THR A 240 -17.84 0.50 -9.42
C THR A 240 -19.13 0.52 -8.61
N VAL A 241 -19.68 1.71 -8.38
CA VAL A 241 -20.97 1.95 -7.71
C VAL A 241 -21.84 2.89 -8.55
N ASP A 242 -23.15 2.87 -8.31
CA ASP A 242 -24.06 3.93 -8.72
C ASP A 242 -24.51 4.74 -7.48
N PRO A 243 -25.23 5.87 -7.66
CA PRO A 243 -25.59 6.74 -6.54
C PRO A 243 -26.39 6.05 -5.43
N ASP A 244 -27.32 5.17 -5.80
CA ASP A 244 -28.18 4.49 -4.82
C ASP A 244 -27.38 3.49 -3.98
N LEU A 245 -26.51 2.72 -4.63
CA LEU A 245 -25.60 1.80 -3.93
C LEU A 245 -24.60 2.55 -3.06
N ALA A 246 -24.05 3.67 -3.56
CA ALA A 246 -23.13 4.50 -2.80
C ALA A 246 -23.80 5.12 -1.55
N ALA A 247 -25.04 5.60 -1.67
CA ALA A 247 -25.81 6.12 -0.56
C ALA A 247 -26.08 5.05 0.50
N PHE A 248 -26.46 3.84 0.08
CA PHE A 248 -26.62 2.70 0.98
C PHE A 248 -25.32 2.38 1.72
N MET A 249 -24.20 2.28 0.99
CA MET A 249 -22.89 1.99 1.59
C MET A 249 -22.37 3.07 2.54
N SER A 250 -22.57 4.35 2.20
CA SER A 250 -22.25 5.48 3.07
C SER A 250 -23.07 5.39 4.37
N ALA A 251 -24.36 5.07 4.26
CA ALA A 251 -25.21 4.86 5.44
C ALA A 251 -24.73 3.70 6.31
N LEU A 252 -24.31 2.56 5.73
CA LEU A 252 -23.74 1.46 6.52
C LEU A 252 -22.54 1.91 7.38
N VAL A 253 -21.65 2.72 6.81
CA VAL A 253 -20.47 3.22 7.54
C VAL A 253 -20.87 4.20 8.65
N ARG A 254 -21.78 5.13 8.36
CA ARG A 254 -22.27 6.13 9.33
C ARG A 254 -23.07 5.52 10.46
N ALA A 255 -23.86 4.48 10.17
CA ALA A 255 -24.56 3.66 11.15
C ALA A 255 -23.64 2.66 11.87
N ARG A 256 -22.31 2.79 11.70
CA ARG A 256 -21.29 1.98 12.36
C ARG A 256 -21.50 0.47 12.18
N LYS A 257 -21.89 0.04 10.99
CA LYS A 257 -22.00 -1.39 10.67
C LYS A 257 -20.63 -2.00 10.42
N ASN A 258 -20.42 -3.21 10.93
CA ASN A 258 -19.23 -4.01 10.70
C ASN A 258 -19.30 -4.66 9.31
N ILE A 259 -18.33 -4.33 8.44
CA ILE A 259 -18.35 -4.70 7.02
C ILE A 259 -17.14 -5.56 6.66
N MET A 260 -17.41 -6.76 6.16
CA MET A 260 -16.42 -7.66 5.57
C MET A 260 -16.42 -7.55 4.04
N ILE A 261 -15.34 -7.04 3.46
CA ILE A 261 -15.18 -6.86 2.02
C ILE A 261 -14.43 -8.07 1.43
N ALA A 262 -15.11 -8.84 0.60
CA ALA A 262 -14.61 -10.07 0.03
C ALA A 262 -14.35 -9.98 -1.48
N GLY A 263 -13.45 -10.82 -1.99
CA GLY A 263 -13.17 -10.93 -3.43
C GLY A 263 -11.84 -11.62 -3.75
N ALA A 264 -11.62 -11.89 -5.02
CA ALA A 264 -10.36 -12.44 -5.51
C ALA A 264 -9.19 -11.46 -5.35
N VAL A 265 -7.96 -11.93 -5.59
CA VAL A 265 -6.77 -11.07 -5.70
C VAL A 265 -7.00 -10.00 -6.76
N SER A 266 -6.63 -8.76 -6.42
CA SER A 266 -6.78 -7.58 -7.30
C SER A 266 -8.23 -7.20 -7.67
N ALA A 267 -9.24 -7.71 -6.95
CA ALA A 267 -10.64 -7.33 -7.14
C ALA A 267 -10.96 -5.86 -6.77
N GLY A 268 -10.08 -5.20 -6.02
CA GLY A 268 -10.25 -3.81 -5.56
C GLY A 268 -10.71 -3.67 -4.10
N LYS A 269 -10.64 -4.72 -3.29
CA LYS A 269 -11.11 -4.74 -1.89
C LYS A 269 -10.53 -3.57 -1.07
N THR A 270 -9.22 -3.39 -1.10
CA THR A 270 -8.51 -2.33 -0.39
C THR A 270 -8.92 -0.94 -0.90
N THR A 271 -9.19 -0.79 -2.20
CA THR A 271 -9.70 0.47 -2.76
C THR A 271 -11.11 0.78 -2.26
N LEU A 272 -11.99 -0.22 -2.22
CA LEU A 272 -13.33 -0.05 -1.65
C LEU A 272 -13.28 0.23 -0.15
N LEU A 273 -12.38 -0.43 0.59
CA LEU A 273 -12.18 -0.18 2.00
C LEU A 273 -11.78 1.28 2.24
N ARG A 274 -10.83 1.82 1.46
CA ARG A 274 -10.45 3.24 1.56
C ARG A 274 -11.63 4.17 1.23
N ALA A 275 -12.44 3.83 0.23
CA ALA A 275 -13.61 4.63 -0.12
C ALA A 275 -14.67 4.64 0.99
N LEU A 276 -14.89 3.50 1.65
CA LEU A 276 -15.73 3.40 2.83
C LEU A 276 -15.13 4.11 4.04
N ALA A 277 -13.80 4.03 4.23
CA ALA A 277 -13.12 4.75 5.30
C ALA A 277 -13.30 6.26 5.16
N SER A 278 -13.31 6.80 3.93
CA SER A 278 -13.58 8.23 3.66
C SER A 278 -14.98 8.71 4.11
N GLU A 279 -15.91 7.80 4.42
CA GLU A 279 -17.25 8.11 4.95
C GLU A 279 -17.30 8.09 6.50
N ILE A 280 -16.21 7.72 7.17
CA ILE A 280 -16.08 7.74 8.63
C ILE A 280 -15.96 9.20 9.10
N ASP A 281 -16.60 9.53 10.23
CA ASP A 281 -16.52 10.89 10.78
C ASP A 281 -15.06 11.21 11.19
N PRO A 282 -14.49 12.36 10.77
CA PRO A 282 -13.10 12.70 11.09
C PRO A 282 -12.78 12.80 12.59
N SER A 283 -13.79 12.89 13.46
CA SER A 283 -13.59 12.87 14.92
C SER A 283 -13.32 11.48 15.48
N GLU A 284 -13.55 10.42 14.71
CA GLU A 284 -13.32 9.04 15.13
C GLU A 284 -11.83 8.67 15.09
N ARG A 285 -11.34 8.09 16.19
CA ARG A 285 -10.00 7.51 16.30
C ARG A 285 -9.94 6.14 15.62
N LEU A 286 -9.08 6.03 14.61
CA LEU A 286 -8.93 4.82 13.81
C LEU A 286 -7.64 4.07 14.17
N ILE A 287 -7.71 2.74 14.25
CA ILE A 287 -6.50 1.92 14.29
C ILE A 287 -6.55 0.93 13.13
N THR A 288 -5.56 1.01 12.24
CA THR A 288 -5.40 0.02 11.16
C THR A 288 -4.41 -1.05 11.60
N VAL A 289 -4.77 -2.32 11.39
CA VAL A 289 -3.90 -3.47 11.63
C VAL A 289 -3.69 -4.17 10.31
N GLU A 290 -2.45 -4.21 9.85
CA GLU A 290 -2.14 -4.63 8.48
C GLU A 290 -0.89 -5.52 8.44
N ARG A 291 -0.87 -6.48 7.50
CA ARG A 291 0.34 -7.30 7.27
C ARG A 291 1.49 -6.45 6.74
N SER A 292 1.16 -5.51 5.88
CA SER A 292 1.95 -4.31 5.68
C SER A 292 1.06 -3.11 5.52
N ILE A 293 1.58 -1.95 5.89
CA ILE A 293 0.86 -0.69 5.79
C ILE A 293 0.61 -0.39 4.32
N GLU A 294 -0.62 -0.66 3.90
CA GLU A 294 -1.09 -0.46 2.53
C GLU A 294 -2.25 0.53 2.51
N LEU A 295 -3.15 0.50 3.48
CA LEU A 295 -4.33 1.35 3.55
C LEU A 295 -3.99 2.83 3.47
N GLY A 296 -2.95 3.25 4.20
CA GLY A 296 -2.40 4.59 4.08
C GLY A 296 -3.30 5.71 4.62
N LEU A 297 -4.31 5.41 5.44
CA LEU A 297 -5.25 6.41 5.97
C LEU A 297 -4.55 7.53 6.75
N HIS A 298 -3.46 7.22 7.46
CA HIS A 298 -2.57 8.19 8.13
C HIS A 298 -1.87 9.18 7.20
N LYS A 299 -1.90 8.95 5.88
CA LYS A 299 -1.39 9.88 4.87
C LYS A 299 -2.43 10.90 4.43
N ASP A 300 -3.66 10.85 4.95
CA ASP A 300 -4.74 11.81 4.67
C ASP A 300 -5.31 12.43 5.95
N PRO A 301 -4.52 13.28 6.64
CA PRO A 301 -4.90 13.85 7.94
C PRO A 301 -6.13 14.76 7.88
N GLU A 302 -6.53 15.24 6.69
CA GLU A 302 -7.77 16.01 6.54
C GLU A 302 -9.02 15.14 6.77
N ARG A 303 -8.99 13.87 6.36
CA ARG A 303 -10.10 12.92 6.54
C ARG A 303 -9.94 12.06 7.79
N HIS A 304 -8.70 11.74 8.13
CA HIS A 304 -8.35 10.84 9.24
C HIS A 304 -7.29 11.50 10.13
N PRO A 305 -7.66 12.54 10.91
CA PRO A 305 -6.71 13.27 11.74
C PRO A 305 -6.16 12.43 12.90
N ASP A 306 -6.95 11.49 13.44
CA ASP A 306 -6.53 10.58 14.51
C ASP A 306 -6.51 9.12 14.05
N VAL A 307 -5.40 8.70 13.46
CA VAL A 307 -5.21 7.32 12.99
C VAL A 307 -3.83 6.78 13.36
N VAL A 308 -3.82 5.55 13.89
CA VAL A 308 -2.58 4.79 14.12
C VAL A 308 -2.54 3.60 13.18
N ALA A 309 -1.51 3.54 12.35
CA ALA A 309 -1.27 2.39 11.47
C ALA A 309 -0.28 1.42 12.11
N MET A 310 -0.72 0.18 12.30
CA MET A 310 0.05 -0.92 12.90
C MET A 310 0.38 -1.96 11.84
N GLU A 311 1.63 -2.44 11.86
CA GLU A 311 2.18 -3.38 10.88
C GLU A 311 2.68 -4.65 11.57
N GLU A 312 2.38 -5.82 10.99
CA GLU A 312 2.95 -7.10 11.42
C GLU A 312 4.48 -7.04 11.41
N ARG A 313 5.11 -7.52 12.51
CA ARG A 313 6.57 -7.66 12.57
C ARG A 313 6.94 -9.13 12.48
N LEU A 314 7.64 -9.49 11.41
CA LEU A 314 8.22 -10.83 11.26
C LEU A 314 9.35 -11.06 12.27
N PRO A 315 9.61 -12.31 12.69
CA PRO A 315 10.73 -12.63 13.57
C PRO A 315 12.09 -12.29 12.91
N ASN A 316 13.10 -12.07 13.75
CA ASN A 316 14.49 -11.98 13.31
C ASN A 316 15.05 -13.38 12.93
N VAL A 317 16.33 -13.42 12.54
CA VAL A 317 17.02 -14.68 12.15
C VAL A 317 17.03 -15.76 13.24
N ASP A 318 16.95 -15.35 14.51
CA ASP A 318 16.91 -16.26 15.67
C ASP A 318 15.47 -16.67 16.03
N GLY A 319 14.47 -16.27 15.23
CA GLY A 319 13.05 -16.53 15.51
C GLY A 319 12.42 -15.61 16.56
N ALA A 320 13.15 -14.60 17.04
CA ALA A 320 12.71 -13.71 18.12
C ALA A 320 12.09 -12.41 17.59
N GLY A 321 11.23 -11.80 18.42
CA GLY A 321 10.67 -10.47 18.15
C GLY A 321 9.50 -10.43 17.18
N ALA A 322 8.91 -11.57 16.80
CA ALA A 322 7.67 -11.58 16.02
C ALA A 322 6.54 -10.85 16.76
N VAL A 323 5.73 -10.09 16.03
CA VAL A 323 4.47 -9.50 16.50
C VAL A 323 3.42 -9.81 15.43
N SER A 324 2.50 -10.72 15.76
CA SER A 324 1.51 -11.21 14.81
C SER A 324 0.36 -10.22 14.62
N LEU A 325 -0.42 -10.35 13.55
CA LEU A 325 -1.67 -9.61 13.37
C LEU A 325 -2.61 -9.80 14.56
N ALA A 326 -2.71 -11.02 15.10
CA ALA A 326 -3.55 -11.29 16.27
C ALA A 326 -3.09 -10.49 17.49
N ASP A 327 -1.78 -10.36 17.73
CA ASP A 327 -1.25 -9.54 18.83
C ASP A 327 -1.58 -8.06 18.63
N LEU A 328 -1.41 -7.55 17.41
CA LEU A 328 -1.74 -6.17 17.07
C LEU A 328 -3.24 -5.85 17.24
N VAL A 329 -4.13 -6.78 16.88
CA VAL A 329 -5.58 -6.62 17.11
C VAL A 329 -5.88 -6.63 18.62
N ARG A 330 -5.21 -7.43 19.44
CA ARG A 330 -5.40 -7.37 20.90
C ARG A 330 -4.93 -6.03 21.46
N ASP A 331 -3.78 -5.55 21.02
CA ASP A 331 -3.22 -4.28 21.48
C ASP A 331 -4.06 -3.09 21.02
N SER A 332 -4.60 -3.12 19.79
CA SER A 332 -5.43 -2.04 19.25
C SER A 332 -6.66 -1.76 20.13
N THR A 333 -7.32 -2.79 20.66
CA THR A 333 -8.48 -2.61 21.55
C THR A 333 -8.17 -1.86 22.85
N ARG A 334 -6.90 -1.84 23.27
CA ARG A 334 -6.44 -1.13 24.50
C ARG A 334 -6.08 0.32 24.25
N MET A 335 -6.05 0.74 22.99
CA MET A 335 -5.68 2.09 22.57
C MET A 335 -6.90 3.03 22.44
N LYS A 336 -8.05 2.60 23.00
CA LYS A 336 -9.33 3.32 22.96
C LYS A 336 -9.71 3.75 21.52
N PRO A 337 -9.71 2.86 20.53
CA PRO A 337 -10.17 3.19 19.18
C PRO A 337 -11.68 3.43 19.19
N ASP A 338 -12.15 4.27 18.27
CA ASP A 338 -13.56 4.24 17.85
C ASP A 338 -13.76 3.12 16.83
N ARG A 339 -12.78 2.86 15.95
CA ARG A 339 -12.83 1.74 14.98
C ARG A 339 -11.49 1.03 14.85
N VAL A 340 -11.56 -0.30 14.75
CA VAL A 340 -10.42 -1.13 14.37
C VAL A 340 -10.64 -1.64 12.94
N ILE A 341 -9.68 -1.35 12.07
CA ILE A 341 -9.72 -1.76 10.66
C ILE A 341 -8.64 -2.80 10.44
N VAL A 342 -9.02 -4.01 10.03
CA VAL A 342 -8.06 -5.07 9.68
C VAL A 342 -7.89 -5.07 8.17
N GLY A 343 -6.71 -4.71 7.68
CA GLY A 343 -6.50 -4.52 6.24
C GLY A 343 -6.83 -5.78 5.42
N GLU A 344 -6.45 -6.95 5.92
CA GLU A 344 -6.75 -8.23 5.32
C GLU A 344 -6.68 -9.37 6.34
N VAL A 345 -7.68 -10.25 6.33
CA VAL A 345 -7.71 -11.50 7.08
C VAL A 345 -7.09 -12.62 6.26
N LEU A 346 -6.02 -13.21 6.77
CA LEU A 346 -5.21 -14.27 6.18
C LEU A 346 -5.34 -15.60 6.91
N GLY A 347 -5.70 -15.61 8.20
CA GLY A 347 -5.82 -16.84 8.97
C GLY A 347 -6.03 -16.62 10.46
N ASP A 348 -4.95 -16.79 11.24
CA ASP A 348 -4.98 -16.99 12.70
C ASP A 348 -5.59 -15.82 13.48
N GLU A 349 -5.50 -14.60 12.94
CA GLU A 349 -6.07 -13.40 13.55
C GLU A 349 -7.60 -13.34 13.50
N VAL A 350 -8.27 -14.22 12.74
CA VAL A 350 -9.72 -14.13 12.49
C VAL A 350 -10.55 -14.15 13.77
N ILE A 351 -10.19 -14.99 14.74
CA ILE A 351 -10.93 -15.09 16.01
C ILE A 351 -10.78 -13.81 16.82
N THR A 352 -9.55 -13.29 16.89
CA THR A 352 -9.25 -12.06 17.60
C THR A 352 -9.95 -10.87 16.96
N MET A 353 -9.96 -10.80 15.62
CA MET A 353 -10.69 -9.78 14.88
C MET A 353 -12.20 -9.84 15.17
N LEU A 354 -12.83 -11.01 15.06
CA LEU A 354 -14.27 -11.15 15.34
C LEU A 354 -14.59 -10.72 16.78
N ASN A 355 -13.75 -11.10 17.75
CA ASN A 355 -13.92 -10.66 19.13
C ASN A 355 -13.76 -9.14 19.29
N ALA A 356 -12.83 -8.50 18.57
CA ALA A 356 -12.65 -7.05 18.61
C ALA A 356 -13.87 -6.31 18.01
N MET A 357 -14.46 -6.86 16.94
CA MET A 357 -15.68 -6.35 16.30
C MET A 357 -16.92 -6.46 17.20
N MET A 358 -16.95 -7.43 18.12
CA MET A 358 -18.03 -7.59 19.10
C MET A 358 -17.89 -6.66 20.33
N GLN A 359 -16.69 -6.14 20.59
CA GLN A 359 -16.35 -5.45 21.85
C GLN A 359 -16.36 -3.92 21.70
N GLY A 360 -17.49 -3.35 21.30
CA GLY A 360 -17.74 -1.90 21.35
C GLY A 360 -16.91 -1.05 20.38
N ASN A 361 -16.24 -1.67 19.41
CA ASN A 361 -15.57 -1.00 18.28
C ASN A 361 -16.40 -1.15 17.00
N ASP A 362 -17.69 -0.81 17.10
CA ASP A 362 -18.65 -0.94 16.01
C ASP A 362 -18.21 -0.08 14.83
N GLY A 363 -18.50 -0.53 13.61
CA GLY A 363 -18.11 0.14 12.37
C GLY A 363 -16.76 -0.33 11.82
N SER A 364 -16.28 -1.46 12.30
CA SER A 364 -15.04 -2.10 11.86
C SER A 364 -15.11 -2.52 10.39
N LEU A 365 -14.02 -2.28 9.65
CA LEU A 365 -13.89 -2.67 8.25
C LEU A 365 -12.80 -3.73 8.13
N SER A 366 -13.04 -4.74 7.30
CA SER A 366 -12.02 -5.75 7.02
C SER A 366 -12.11 -6.29 5.60
N THR A 367 -11.02 -6.90 5.10
CA THR A 367 -11.05 -7.60 3.83
C THR A 367 -10.69 -9.07 3.93
N ILE A 368 -11.25 -9.91 3.06
CA ILE A 368 -10.95 -11.35 3.02
C ILE A 368 -10.94 -11.87 1.59
N HIS A 369 -10.11 -12.87 1.32
CA HIS A 369 -10.14 -13.60 0.06
C HIS A 369 -11.22 -14.68 0.05
N ALA A 370 -12.17 -14.55 -0.87
CA ALA A 370 -13.22 -15.53 -1.11
C ALA A 370 -13.60 -15.59 -2.60
N ASN A 371 -14.26 -16.66 -3.01
CA ASN A 371 -14.69 -16.87 -4.40
C ASN A 371 -16.13 -16.41 -4.66
N SER A 372 -16.91 -16.22 -3.60
CA SER A 372 -18.26 -15.65 -3.62
C SER A 372 -18.61 -15.02 -2.27
N SER A 373 -19.69 -14.24 -2.22
CA SER A 373 -20.22 -13.69 -0.96
C SER A 373 -20.71 -14.79 0.00
N LYS A 374 -21.13 -15.96 -0.50
CA LYS A 374 -21.56 -17.10 0.33
C LYS A 374 -20.36 -17.81 0.97
N ASP A 375 -19.25 -17.91 0.26
CA ASP A 375 -18.07 -18.66 0.72
C ASP A 375 -17.35 -17.96 1.89
N VAL A 376 -17.64 -16.68 2.14
CA VAL A 376 -16.99 -15.90 3.21
C VAL A 376 -17.20 -16.54 4.58
N VAL A 377 -18.41 -17.02 4.89
CA VAL A 377 -18.71 -17.69 6.16
C VAL A 377 -17.86 -18.95 6.31
N SER A 378 -17.85 -19.81 5.31
CA SER A 378 -17.04 -21.04 5.32
C SER A 378 -15.54 -20.76 5.38
N LYS A 379 -15.09 -19.66 4.78
CA LYS A 379 -13.69 -19.22 4.84
C LYS A 379 -13.29 -18.80 6.25
N ILE A 380 -14.12 -18.00 6.92
CA ILE A 380 -13.92 -17.60 8.32
C ILE A 380 -13.93 -18.83 9.23
N GLN A 381 -14.87 -19.75 9.05
CA GLN A 381 -14.91 -21.03 9.77
C GLN A 381 -13.62 -21.85 9.60
N THR A 382 -13.10 -21.93 8.37
CA THR A 382 -11.84 -22.64 8.08
C THR A 382 -10.67 -21.99 8.81
N TYR A 383 -10.58 -20.67 8.78
CA TYR A 383 -9.52 -19.94 9.49
C TYR A 383 -9.63 -20.09 11.01
N ALA A 384 -10.84 -20.02 11.57
CA ALA A 384 -11.05 -20.21 13.01
C ALA A 384 -10.69 -21.63 13.47
N LEU A 385 -10.90 -22.64 12.61
CA LEU A 385 -10.49 -24.02 12.88
C LEU A 385 -8.96 -24.20 12.83
N GLN A 386 -8.27 -23.42 11.98
CA GLN A 386 -6.81 -23.47 11.81
C GLN A 386 -6.06 -22.65 12.86
N ALA A 387 -6.69 -21.61 13.41
CA ALA A 387 -6.15 -20.77 14.46
C ALA A 387 -5.78 -21.58 15.71
N ALA A 388 -4.97 -20.99 16.60
CA ALA A 388 -4.45 -21.65 17.80
C ALA A 388 -5.57 -22.18 18.71
N GLU A 389 -6.68 -21.46 18.80
CA GLU A 389 -7.86 -21.80 19.60
C GLU A 389 -8.71 -22.93 18.98
N ARG A 390 -8.59 -23.16 17.66
CA ARG A 390 -9.28 -24.23 16.89
C ARG A 390 -10.79 -24.26 17.13
N LEU A 391 -11.47 -23.13 16.99
CA LEU A 391 -12.89 -23.06 17.28
C LEU A 391 -13.70 -23.94 16.30
N PRO A 392 -14.66 -24.73 16.80
CA PRO A 392 -15.56 -25.49 15.95
C PRO A 392 -16.49 -24.54 15.18
N PHE A 393 -17.11 -25.05 14.10
CA PHE A 393 -17.95 -24.24 13.23
C PHE A 393 -19.15 -23.64 13.96
N GLU A 394 -19.76 -24.37 14.89
CA GLU A 394 -20.90 -23.88 15.68
C GLU A 394 -20.53 -22.67 16.55
N ALA A 395 -19.40 -22.74 17.26
CA ALA A 395 -18.89 -21.62 18.05
C ALA A 395 -18.53 -20.44 17.15
N THR A 396 -17.91 -20.72 16.00
CA THR A 396 -17.53 -19.70 15.00
C THR A 396 -18.76 -19.01 14.41
N ASN A 397 -19.87 -19.72 14.19
CA ASN A 397 -21.12 -19.11 13.74
C ASN A 397 -21.63 -18.07 14.72
N GLY A 398 -21.49 -18.32 16.03
CA GLY A 398 -21.82 -17.33 17.06
C GLY A 398 -21.00 -16.07 16.96
N LEU A 399 -19.68 -16.21 16.77
CA LEU A 399 -18.79 -15.08 16.58
C LEU A 399 -19.11 -14.30 15.30
N ILE A 400 -19.34 -14.99 14.18
CA ILE A 400 -19.69 -14.35 12.90
C ILE A 400 -20.97 -13.52 13.04
N THR A 401 -22.04 -14.11 13.59
CA THR A 401 -23.32 -13.43 13.74
C THR A 401 -23.26 -12.25 14.71
N GLY A 402 -22.40 -12.30 15.74
CA GLY A 402 -22.22 -11.18 16.66
C GLY A 402 -21.27 -10.09 16.16
N ALA A 403 -20.35 -10.43 15.26
CA ALA A 403 -19.28 -9.54 14.82
C ALA A 403 -19.53 -8.87 13.46
N LEU A 404 -20.25 -9.51 12.54
CA LEU A 404 -20.41 -9.01 11.18
C LEU A 404 -21.87 -8.65 10.90
N ASP A 405 -22.09 -7.44 10.40
CA ASP A 405 -23.40 -7.01 9.90
C ASP A 405 -23.52 -7.25 8.39
N PHE A 406 -22.47 -6.92 7.62
CA PHE A 406 -22.51 -6.99 6.16
C PHE A 406 -21.30 -7.68 5.54
N ILE A 407 -21.56 -8.44 4.47
CA ILE A 407 -20.56 -9.02 3.58
C ILE A 407 -20.73 -8.39 2.19
N VAL A 408 -19.71 -7.68 1.73
CA VAL A 408 -19.67 -7.02 0.42
C VAL A 408 -18.71 -7.77 -0.48
N PHE A 409 -19.18 -8.32 -1.59
CA PHE A 409 -18.34 -9.09 -2.50
C PHE A 409 -18.04 -8.33 -3.80
N MET A 410 -16.76 -8.11 -4.06
CA MET A 410 -16.26 -7.45 -5.26
C MET A 410 -15.81 -8.45 -6.33
N ARG A 411 -16.04 -8.08 -7.58
CA ARG A 411 -15.58 -8.83 -8.75
C ARG A 411 -15.04 -7.89 -9.82
N ARG A 412 -14.04 -8.36 -10.56
CA ARG A 412 -13.61 -7.74 -11.82
C ARG A 412 -14.31 -8.44 -12.98
N ILE A 413 -15.04 -7.69 -13.78
CA ILE A 413 -15.75 -8.17 -14.96
C ILE A 413 -15.13 -7.61 -16.24
N ARG A 414 -15.26 -8.35 -17.33
CA ARG A 414 -14.94 -7.84 -18.66
C ARG A 414 -16.14 -7.08 -19.21
N THR A 415 -15.93 -5.86 -19.69
CA THR A 415 -16.97 -5.03 -20.31
C THR A 415 -17.14 -5.38 -21.78
N ALA A 416 -18.25 -4.95 -22.38
CA ALA A 416 -18.61 -5.28 -23.77
C ALA A 416 -17.60 -4.74 -24.79
N ASP A 417 -16.95 -3.62 -24.49
CA ASP A 417 -15.85 -3.00 -25.24
C ASP A 417 -14.49 -3.70 -25.02
N GLY A 418 -14.47 -4.80 -24.27
CA GLY A 418 -13.27 -5.58 -23.99
C GLY A 418 -12.43 -5.07 -22.82
N GLY A 419 -12.83 -3.96 -22.20
CA GLY A 419 -12.22 -3.40 -20.99
C GLY A 419 -12.42 -4.26 -19.74
N GLN A 420 -11.88 -3.79 -18.62
CA GLN A 420 -12.05 -4.41 -17.29
C GLN A 420 -12.69 -3.39 -16.35
N ARG A 421 -13.75 -3.80 -15.66
CA ARG A 421 -14.45 -2.98 -14.67
C ARG A 421 -14.55 -3.72 -13.35
N ARG A 422 -14.29 -3.02 -12.25
CA ARG A 422 -14.55 -3.54 -10.89
C ARG A 422 -15.98 -3.21 -10.53
N ILE A 423 -16.72 -4.18 -10.00
CA ILE A 423 -18.11 -4.02 -9.57
C ILE A 423 -18.30 -4.67 -8.21
N ILE A 424 -19.31 -4.22 -7.48
CA ILE A 424 -19.83 -4.92 -6.30
C ILE A 424 -20.86 -5.94 -6.79
N GLU A 425 -20.52 -7.22 -6.72
CA GLU A 425 -21.39 -8.29 -7.24
C GLU A 425 -22.56 -8.60 -6.30
N SER A 426 -22.34 -8.50 -4.99
CA SER A 426 -23.29 -8.94 -3.98
C SER A 426 -23.05 -8.21 -2.68
N ILE A 427 -24.12 -7.71 -2.03
CA ILE A 427 -24.09 -7.30 -0.62
C ILE A 427 -25.07 -8.17 0.14
N ARG A 428 -24.57 -8.83 1.19
CA ARG A 428 -25.35 -9.69 2.08
C ARG A 428 -25.37 -9.09 3.47
N GLU A 429 -26.56 -9.01 4.06
CA GLU A 429 -26.75 -8.75 5.48
C GLU A 429 -26.69 -10.08 6.24
N VAL A 430 -26.00 -10.09 7.39
CA VAL A 430 -25.98 -11.21 8.33
C VAL A 430 -27.16 -11.03 9.27
N VAL A 431 -28.17 -11.90 9.16
CA VAL A 431 -29.46 -11.72 9.85
C VAL A 431 -29.59 -12.56 11.12
N GLY A 432 -28.67 -13.52 11.32
CA GLY A 432 -28.74 -14.44 12.45
C GLY A 432 -28.03 -15.77 12.17
N ARG A 433 -28.42 -16.79 12.92
CA ARG A 433 -27.98 -18.18 12.75
C ARG A 433 -29.09 -19.15 13.14
N ASP A 434 -29.06 -20.34 12.58
CA ASP A 434 -29.87 -21.49 13.01
C ASP A 434 -29.03 -22.78 13.03
N GLU A 435 -29.69 -23.94 13.08
CA GLU A 435 -29.04 -25.26 13.10
C GLU A 435 -28.15 -25.51 11.87
N ASP A 436 -28.47 -24.90 10.72
CA ASP A 436 -27.68 -25.02 9.48
C ASP A 436 -26.51 -24.02 9.41
N GLY A 437 -26.40 -23.10 10.37
CA GLY A 437 -25.32 -22.13 10.49
C GLY A 437 -25.76 -20.68 10.29
N VAL A 438 -24.83 -19.83 9.84
CA VAL A 438 -25.07 -18.38 9.69
C VAL A 438 -26.06 -18.11 8.56
N LYS A 439 -27.13 -17.36 8.85
CA LYS A 439 -28.11 -16.92 7.86
C LYS A 439 -27.75 -15.54 7.31
N THR A 440 -27.83 -15.42 5.99
CA THR A 440 -27.57 -14.15 5.30
C THR A 440 -28.65 -13.85 4.26
N THR A 441 -28.99 -12.57 4.12
CA THR A 441 -29.93 -12.05 3.13
C THR A 441 -29.17 -11.25 2.08
N GLU A 442 -29.24 -11.66 0.81
CA GLU A 442 -28.65 -10.89 -0.30
C GLU A 442 -29.55 -9.69 -0.66
N LEU A 443 -29.15 -8.50 -0.24
CA LEU A 443 -29.87 -7.23 -0.42
C LEU A 443 -29.53 -6.56 -1.73
N TRP A 444 -28.29 -6.65 -2.20
CA TRP A 444 -27.87 -6.09 -3.48
C TRP A 444 -27.22 -7.16 -4.35
N LYS A 445 -27.52 -7.14 -5.65
CA LYS A 445 -26.99 -8.13 -6.59
C LYS A 445 -26.71 -7.53 -7.96
N PHE A 446 -25.56 -7.86 -8.52
CA PHE A 446 -25.20 -7.47 -9.87
C PHE A 446 -26.06 -8.17 -10.92
N ASN A 447 -26.75 -7.37 -11.71
CA ASN A 447 -27.57 -7.78 -12.83
C ASN A 447 -26.76 -7.62 -14.13
N ARG A 448 -26.40 -8.74 -14.75
CA ARG A 448 -25.61 -8.75 -15.99
C ARG A 448 -26.34 -8.13 -17.18
N ALA A 449 -27.67 -8.14 -17.19
CA ALA A 449 -28.45 -7.58 -18.28
C ALA A 449 -28.42 -6.04 -18.27
N THR A 450 -28.48 -5.44 -17.08
CA THR A 450 -28.44 -3.97 -16.92
C THR A 450 -27.02 -3.45 -16.69
N GLY A 451 -26.09 -4.32 -16.31
CA GLY A 451 -24.71 -3.95 -15.98
C GLY A 451 -24.59 -3.13 -14.70
N ARG A 452 -25.58 -3.25 -13.79
CA ARG A 452 -25.69 -2.52 -12.52
C ARG A 452 -25.91 -3.47 -11.36
N THR A 453 -25.63 -2.99 -10.16
CA THR A 453 -25.91 -3.71 -8.91
C THR A 453 -27.21 -3.19 -8.35
N GLU A 454 -28.22 -4.05 -8.27
CA GLU A 454 -29.59 -3.65 -8.01
C GLU A 454 -30.03 -4.14 -6.63
N PHE A 455 -30.84 -3.33 -5.95
CA PHE A 455 -31.49 -3.71 -4.71
C PHE A 455 -32.52 -4.81 -4.98
N THR A 456 -32.47 -5.89 -4.21
CA THR A 456 -33.32 -7.07 -4.38
C THR A 456 -34.72 -6.90 -3.79
N ARG A 457 -35.01 -5.72 -3.20
CA ARG A 457 -36.28 -5.37 -2.54
C ARG A 457 -36.63 -6.27 -1.35
N LYS A 458 -35.63 -6.92 -0.77
CA LYS A 458 -35.79 -7.66 0.48
C LYS A 458 -35.72 -6.69 1.64
N ALA A 459 -36.44 -7.01 2.72
CA ALA A 459 -36.36 -6.26 3.96
C ALA A 459 -34.93 -6.24 4.50
N ILE A 460 -34.54 -5.09 5.06
CA ILE A 460 -33.25 -4.85 5.70
C ILE A 460 -33.48 -4.92 7.19
N ALA A 461 -32.77 -5.79 7.90
CA ALA A 461 -32.98 -5.98 9.32
C ALA A 461 -32.62 -4.72 10.13
N CYS A 462 -31.55 -4.00 9.72
CA CYS A 462 -31.13 -2.76 10.35
C CYS A 462 -31.66 -1.47 9.67
N GLU A 463 -32.83 -1.52 9.03
CA GLU A 463 -33.36 -0.38 8.26
C GLU A 463 -33.47 0.91 9.10
N GLU A 464 -33.96 0.82 10.34
CA GLU A 464 -34.11 1.98 11.24
C GLU A 464 -32.78 2.70 11.47
N ASP A 465 -31.70 1.96 11.77
CA ASP A 465 -30.36 2.53 11.97
C ASP A 465 -29.87 3.30 10.72
N LEU A 466 -30.21 2.80 9.52
CA LEU A 466 -29.83 3.44 8.27
C LEU A 466 -30.64 4.73 8.03
N LEU A 467 -31.93 4.72 8.34
CA LEU A 467 -32.79 5.90 8.25
C LEU A 467 -32.32 7.00 9.20
N GLU A 468 -31.90 6.65 10.43
CA GLU A 468 -31.39 7.61 11.43
C GLU A 468 -30.16 8.38 10.94
N VAL A 469 -29.29 7.73 10.18
CA VAL A 469 -28.10 8.37 9.59
C VAL A 469 -28.35 9.01 8.22
N GLY A 470 -29.63 9.07 7.81
CA GLY A 470 -30.09 9.79 6.62
C GLY A 470 -30.12 8.96 5.33
N TRP A 471 -30.12 7.63 5.40
CA TRP A 471 -30.44 6.81 4.24
C TRP A 471 -31.90 7.01 3.83
N ASN A 472 -32.16 7.15 2.53
CA ASN A 472 -33.51 7.32 2.02
C ASN A 472 -33.71 6.44 0.77
N PRO A 473 -34.39 5.28 0.89
CA PRO A 473 -34.60 4.36 -0.22
C PRO A 473 -35.54 4.88 -1.31
N ASP A 474 -36.37 5.90 -1.03
CA ASP A 474 -37.41 6.42 -1.94
C ASP A 474 -37.01 7.70 -2.70
N GLY A 475 -35.75 8.15 -2.56
CA GLY A 475 -35.18 9.14 -3.46
C GLY A 475 -35.69 10.59 -3.31
N THR A 476 -36.06 11.03 -2.10
CA THR A 476 -36.09 12.46 -1.78
C THR A 476 -34.78 12.85 -1.11
N ALA A 477 -33.73 12.97 -1.93
CA ALA A 477 -32.40 13.34 -1.47
C ALA A 477 -32.39 14.80 -1.00
N ASP A 478 -32.33 15.05 0.30
CA ASP A 478 -31.89 16.34 0.83
C ASP A 478 -30.35 16.37 0.81
N LEU A 479 -29.80 16.60 -0.40
CA LEU A 479 -28.36 16.74 -0.66
C LEU A 479 -27.73 17.98 0.03
N ARG A 480 -28.47 18.70 0.88
CA ARG A 480 -28.03 19.98 1.48
C ARG A 480 -27.02 19.86 2.62
N ARG A 481 -26.81 18.67 3.21
CA ARG A 481 -25.87 18.54 4.35
C ARG A 481 -24.39 18.45 3.96
N PHE A 482 -24.04 18.32 2.68
CA PHE A 482 -22.65 18.26 2.25
C PHE A 482 -22.02 19.64 1.94
N THR A 483 -22.81 20.72 1.85
CA THR A 483 -22.34 22.04 1.38
C THR A 483 -22.11 23.09 2.49
N GLU A 484 -22.50 22.85 3.74
CA GLU A 484 -22.49 23.92 4.77
C GLU A 484 -21.35 23.85 5.80
N ARG A 485 -20.39 22.92 5.70
CA ARG A 485 -19.26 22.84 6.66
C ARG A 485 -18.02 23.68 6.32
N THR A 486 -18.06 24.49 5.27
CA THR A 486 -17.01 25.48 4.96
C THR A 486 -17.60 26.88 4.81
N GLY A 487 -18.14 27.40 5.91
CA GLY A 487 -18.51 28.81 6.05
C GLY A 487 -17.96 29.30 7.38
N SER A 488 -16.85 30.01 7.33
CA SER A 488 -16.36 30.82 8.44
C SER A 488 -17.37 31.94 8.71
N ASP A 489 -18.19 31.81 9.74
CA ASP A 489 -18.87 32.96 10.35
C ASP A 489 -17.82 33.73 11.15
N THR A 490 -17.12 34.62 10.45
CA THR A 490 -16.49 35.78 11.06
C THR A 490 -17.41 36.98 10.87
N ASP A 491 -17.95 37.40 12.01
CA ASP A 491 -18.05 38.78 12.49
C ASP A 491 -19.29 39.66 12.24
N GLU A 492 -19.52 40.44 13.30
CA GLU A 492 -20.28 41.69 13.42
C GLU A 492 -21.79 41.64 13.74
N GLY A 493 -22.09 41.81 15.03
CA GLY A 493 -23.44 42.07 15.55
C GLY A 493 -23.40 42.57 16.99
N SER A 494 -22.98 43.82 17.17
CA SER A 494 -23.13 44.67 18.36
C SER A 494 -24.36 44.38 19.22
N TRP A 495 -24.21 44.25 20.55
CA TRP A 495 -25.18 44.79 21.52
C TRP A 495 -24.50 45.12 22.85
N ILE A 496 -24.86 46.32 23.33
CA ILE A 496 -24.71 46.86 24.69
C ILE A 496 -25.36 45.94 25.71
#